data_AF-A0A7S2EVN3-F1
#
_entry.id   AF-A0A7S2EVN3-F1
#
_cell.length_a   1.000
_cell.length_b   1.000
_cell.length_c   1.000
_cell.angle_alpha   90.00
_cell.angle_beta   90.00
_cell.angle_gamma   90.00
#
_symmetry.space_group_name_H-M   'P 1'
#
loop_
_entity.id
_entity.type
_entity.pdbx_description
1 polymer ?
#
loop_
_entity_poly.entity_id
_entity_poly.type
_entity_poly.pdbx_seq_one_letter_code
_entity_poly.pdbx_strand_id
1 'polypeptide(L)'
;PDASASLRAAAKERRLTRRSFSEGTGECDDLSVCFDSVKVHDFPIMLGDNPSCSSGPPLTIAWEATGESTFVLDVYEDGRQNTRRSRSEMAVPPYLRVKMLKSE
;
A
#
# COMPACT_ATOMS: atom_id res chain seq x y z
N PRO A 1 -39.02 24.18 19.86
CA PRO A 1 -37.59 24.19 19.50
C PRO A 1 -37.11 22.75 19.26
N ASP A 2 -37.18 22.33 18.00
CA ASP A 2 -37.03 20.94 17.57
C ASP A 2 -35.54 20.60 17.31
N ALA A 3 -34.98 19.73 18.14
CA ALA A 3 -33.56 19.34 18.12
C ALA A 3 -33.15 18.58 16.84
N SER A 4 -34.12 18.11 16.06
CA SER A 4 -33.89 17.33 14.83
C SER A 4 -33.36 18.18 13.66
N ALA A 5 -33.61 19.50 13.66
CA ALA A 5 -33.10 20.41 12.64
C ALA A 5 -31.58 20.64 12.76
N SER A 6 -31.04 20.57 13.97
CA SER A 6 -29.63 20.85 14.26
C SER A 6 -28.68 19.73 13.78
N LEU A 7 -29.13 18.47 13.83
CA LEU A 7 -28.34 17.33 13.36
C LEU A 7 -28.23 17.26 11.83
N ARG A 8 -29.22 17.78 11.10
CA ARG A 8 -29.18 17.85 9.62
C ARG A 8 -28.25 18.97 9.12
N ALA A 9 -28.06 20.03 9.89
CA ALA A 9 -27.13 21.11 9.56
C ALA A 9 -25.66 20.66 9.72
N ALA A 10 -25.33 19.90 10.78
CA ALA A 10 -23.97 19.43 11.04
C ALA A 10 -23.45 18.43 9.99
N ALA A 11 -24.33 17.61 9.40
CA ALA A 11 -23.97 16.71 8.30
C ALA A 11 -23.68 17.46 6.98
N LYS A 12 -24.28 18.65 6.81
CA LYS A 12 -24.08 19.52 5.64
C LYS A 12 -22.78 20.33 5.76
N GLU A 13 -22.45 20.76 6.97
CA GLU A 13 -21.21 21.50 7.30
C GLU A 13 -19.96 20.62 7.17
N ARG A 14 -20.04 19.33 7.49
CA ARG A 14 -18.92 18.39 7.31
C ARG A 14 -18.56 18.09 5.86
N ARG A 15 -19.41 18.46 4.90
CA ARG A 15 -19.19 18.23 3.46
C ARG A 15 -18.38 19.37 2.81
N LEU A 16 -18.24 20.52 3.47
CA LEU A 16 -17.53 21.69 2.95
C LEU A 16 -16.02 21.69 3.20
N THR A 17 -15.50 20.83 4.08
CA THR A 17 -14.05 20.75 4.37
C THR A 17 -13.31 19.66 3.58
N ARG A 18 -14.01 18.87 2.75
CA ARG A 18 -13.39 17.81 1.92
C ARG A 18 -13.32 18.19 0.44
N ARG A 19 -13.14 19.48 0.13
CA ARG A 19 -12.78 19.93 -1.23
C ARG A 19 -11.63 20.94 -1.17
N SER A 20 -10.43 20.42 -1.32
CA SER A 20 -9.40 21.07 -2.15
C SER A 20 -8.34 20.03 -2.49
N PHE A 21 -8.65 19.20 -3.49
CA PHE A 21 -7.67 18.79 -4.48
C PHE A 21 -8.41 18.58 -5.81
N SER A 22 -8.28 19.57 -6.68
CA SER A 22 -8.38 19.41 -8.14
C SER A 22 -7.09 18.73 -8.61
N GLU A 23 -7.04 17.91 -9.66
CA GLU A 23 -7.87 17.82 -10.85
C GLU A 23 -7.70 16.42 -11.46
N GLY A 24 -8.81 15.78 -11.80
CA GLY A 24 -8.90 14.43 -12.33
C GLY A 24 -10.35 13.99 -12.28
N THR A 25 -11.19 14.55 -13.16
CA THR A 25 -12.63 14.30 -13.18
C THR A 25 -12.94 12.92 -13.73
N GLY A 26 -12.93 11.91 -12.86
CA GLY A 26 -13.76 10.72 -13.01
C GLY A 26 -15.14 11.02 -12.44
N GLU A 27 -16.18 10.95 -13.27
CA GLU A 27 -17.57 11.01 -12.82
C GLU A 27 -17.86 9.73 -12.02
N CYS A 28 -17.68 9.85 -10.70
CA CYS A 28 -17.95 8.80 -9.74
C CYS A 28 -19.46 8.83 -9.47
N ASP A 29 -20.19 7.87 -10.04
CA ASP A 29 -21.59 7.62 -9.68
C ASP A 29 -21.71 7.57 -8.16
N ASP A 30 -22.78 8.13 -7.58
CA ASP A 30 -23.00 8.28 -6.13
C ASP A 30 -22.97 6.95 -5.33
N LEU A 31 -22.82 5.81 -6.01
CA LEU A 31 -22.71 4.45 -5.47
C LEU A 31 -21.42 3.72 -5.84
N SER A 32 -20.44 4.39 -6.44
CA SER A 32 -19.18 3.75 -6.83
C SER A 32 -18.20 3.69 -5.67
N VAL A 33 -17.56 2.51 -5.50
CA VAL A 33 -16.53 2.28 -4.49
C VAL A 33 -15.18 2.53 -5.15
N CYS A 34 -14.39 3.40 -4.54
CA CYS A 34 -13.04 3.72 -4.98
C CYS A 34 -12.05 3.55 -3.82
N PHE A 35 -10.80 3.28 -4.18
CA PHE A 35 -9.68 3.27 -3.25
C PHE A 35 -8.94 4.61 -3.37
N ASP A 36 -8.55 5.17 -2.22
CA ASP A 36 -7.96 6.52 -2.14
C ASP A 36 -6.43 6.48 -2.21
N SER A 37 -5.81 5.70 -1.32
CA SER A 37 -4.36 5.69 -1.16
C SER A 37 -3.78 4.30 -0.93
N VAL A 38 -2.49 4.16 -1.23
CA VAL A 38 -1.68 2.97 -0.97
C VAL A 38 -0.67 3.31 0.11
N LYS A 39 -0.61 2.47 1.14
CA LYS A 39 0.42 2.50 2.17
C LYS A 39 1.43 1.37 1.95
N VAL A 40 2.70 1.70 1.87
CA VAL A 40 3.80 0.75 1.72
C VAL A 40 4.64 0.76 2.98
N HIS A 41 4.79 -0.40 3.60
CA HIS A 41 5.62 -0.61 4.78
C HIS A 41 6.87 -1.41 4.40
N ASP A 42 8.03 -0.90 4.79
CA ASP A 42 9.32 -1.53 4.54
C ASP A 42 9.75 -2.33 5.78
N PHE A 43 10.13 -3.58 5.57
CA PHE A 43 10.59 -4.48 6.63
C PHE A 43 11.98 -5.02 6.30
N PRO A 44 12.90 -5.07 7.27
CA PRO A 44 14.18 -5.74 7.10
C PRO A 44 14.00 -7.20 6.68
N ILE A 45 14.87 -7.65 5.77
CA ILE A 45 14.96 -9.06 5.40
C ILE A 45 15.84 -9.77 6.44
N MET A 46 15.38 -10.90 6.95
CA MET A 46 16.11 -11.71 7.93
C MET A 46 16.04 -13.21 7.59
N LEU A 47 16.83 -14.01 8.31
CA LEU A 47 16.83 -15.46 8.16
C LEU A 47 15.50 -16.06 8.66
N GLY A 48 14.87 -16.89 7.82
CA GLY A 48 13.62 -17.60 8.16
C GLY A 48 13.85 -19.01 8.72
N ASP A 49 12.75 -19.72 8.98
CA ASP A 49 12.74 -21.06 9.58
C ASP A 49 12.15 -22.16 8.68
N ASN A 50 12.03 -21.94 7.37
CA ASN A 50 11.46 -22.91 6.45
C ASN A 50 12.44 -24.06 6.13
N PRO A 51 12.20 -25.31 6.60
CA PRO A 51 13.11 -26.42 6.39
C PRO A 51 13.04 -27.00 4.96
N SER A 52 12.02 -26.63 4.17
CA SER A 52 11.78 -27.16 2.81
C SER A 52 12.50 -26.37 1.72
N CYS A 53 13.45 -25.49 2.07
CA CYS A 53 14.28 -24.81 1.08
C CYS A 53 15.26 -25.78 0.42
N SER A 54 15.05 -26.08 -0.86
CA SER A 54 15.92 -26.99 -1.63
C SER A 54 17.34 -26.46 -1.85
N SER A 55 17.54 -25.13 -1.79
CA SER A 55 18.84 -24.49 -1.93
C SER A 55 18.83 -23.09 -1.32
N GLY A 56 19.96 -22.65 -0.75
CA GLY A 56 20.11 -21.33 -0.13
C GLY A 56 19.28 -21.12 1.16
N PRO A 57 19.60 -20.08 1.95
CA PRO A 57 18.98 -19.81 3.24
C PRO A 57 17.53 -19.32 3.08
N PRO A 58 16.56 -19.82 3.86
CA PRO A 58 15.20 -19.26 3.88
C PRO A 58 15.24 -17.77 4.26
N LEU A 59 14.41 -16.95 3.61
CA LEU A 59 14.22 -15.55 3.98
C LEU A 59 12.86 -15.37 4.65
N THR A 60 12.79 -14.45 5.59
CA THR A 60 11.56 -13.87 6.12
C THR A 60 11.76 -12.36 6.29
N ILE A 61 10.71 -11.65 6.67
CA ILE A 61 10.76 -10.24 7.05
C ILE A 61 10.68 -10.11 8.57
N ALA A 62 11.27 -9.05 9.12
CA ALA A 62 11.16 -8.73 10.53
C ALA A 62 9.73 -8.29 10.91
N TRP A 63 9.44 -8.28 12.21
CA TRP A 63 8.13 -7.89 12.74
C TRP A 63 7.88 -6.39 12.72
N GLU A 64 8.94 -5.59 12.80
CA GLU A 64 8.87 -4.15 12.91
C GLU A 64 9.20 -3.50 11.57
N ALA A 65 8.34 -2.57 11.13
CA ALA A 65 8.57 -1.79 9.94
C ALA A 65 9.66 -0.74 10.22
N THR A 66 10.59 -0.58 9.29
CA THR A 66 11.63 0.45 9.33
C THR A 66 11.26 1.69 8.54
N GLY A 67 10.22 1.61 7.70
CA GLY A 67 9.73 2.72 6.90
C GLY A 67 8.25 2.59 6.53
N GLU A 68 7.60 3.73 6.33
CA GLU A 68 6.25 3.84 5.78
C GLU A 68 6.22 4.95 4.74
N SER A 69 5.54 4.69 3.62
CA SER A 69 5.23 5.70 2.61
C SER A 69 3.78 5.58 2.18
N THR A 70 3.13 6.71 1.90
CA THR A 70 1.74 6.78 1.45
C THR A 70 1.67 7.49 0.11
N PHE A 71 0.96 6.90 -0.85
CA PHE A 71 0.78 7.44 -2.19
C PHE A 71 -0.70 7.51 -2.53
N VAL A 72 -1.09 8.48 -3.37
CA VAL A 72 -2.40 8.46 -4.04
C VAL A 72 -2.40 7.29 -5.02
N LEU A 73 -3.48 6.48 -5.02
CA LEU A 73 -3.51 5.22 -5.76
C LEU A 73 -3.25 5.42 -7.26
N ASP A 74 -3.90 6.39 -7.88
CA ASP A 74 -3.80 6.59 -9.34
C ASP A 74 -2.37 6.95 -9.76
N VAL A 75 -1.69 7.81 -8.98
CA VAL A 75 -0.28 8.17 -9.22
C VAL A 75 0.63 6.96 -9.05
N TYR A 76 0.36 6.12 -8.06
CA TYR A 76 1.14 4.91 -7.81
C TYR A 76 0.99 3.87 -8.93
N GLU A 77 -0.23 3.71 -9.46
CA GLU A 77 -0.52 2.77 -10.54
C GLU A 77 0.01 3.25 -11.91
N ASP A 78 -0.04 4.54 -12.20
CA ASP A 78 0.56 5.14 -13.41
C ASP A 78 2.08 4.90 -13.44
N GLY A 79 2.77 5.12 -12.32
CA GLY A 79 4.20 4.81 -12.20
C GLY A 79 4.54 3.32 -12.33
N ARG A 80 3.56 2.42 -12.16
CA ARG A 80 3.74 0.95 -12.21
C ARG A 80 3.44 0.33 -13.57
N GLN A 81 2.88 1.06 -14.52
CA GLN A 81 2.22 0.47 -15.69
C GLN A 81 3.13 -0.38 -16.60
N ASN A 82 4.46 -0.25 -16.47
CA ASN A 82 5.45 -1.07 -17.19
C ASN A 82 6.44 -1.80 -16.28
N THR A 83 6.18 -1.90 -14.97
CA THR A 83 7.11 -2.48 -13.98
C THR A 83 6.51 -3.64 -13.18
N ARG A 84 5.34 -4.15 -13.59
CA ARG A 84 4.71 -5.29 -12.90
C ARG A 84 5.53 -6.57 -13.10
N ARG A 85 5.85 -7.23 -11.97
CA ARG A 85 6.60 -8.48 -11.93
C ARG A 85 5.77 -9.64 -12.48
N SER A 86 6.41 -10.46 -13.30
CA SER A 86 5.96 -11.80 -13.66
C SER A 86 6.06 -12.77 -12.48
N ARG A 87 5.43 -13.94 -12.59
CA ARG A 87 5.46 -14.97 -11.54
C ARG A 87 6.88 -15.41 -11.18
N SER A 88 7.76 -15.52 -12.17
CA SER A 88 9.18 -15.88 -11.97
C SER A 88 9.94 -14.83 -11.17
N GLU A 89 9.60 -13.56 -11.32
CA GLU A 89 10.25 -12.43 -10.65
C GLU A 89 9.78 -12.23 -9.20
N MET A 90 8.71 -12.94 -8.78
CA MET A 90 8.28 -12.94 -7.37
C MET A 90 9.13 -13.86 -6.48
N ALA A 91 9.90 -14.78 -7.06
CA ALA A 91 10.77 -15.68 -6.30
C ALA A 91 12.19 -15.12 -6.22
N VAL A 92 12.74 -14.98 -5.01
CA VAL A 92 14.14 -14.53 -4.83
C VAL A 92 15.10 -15.72 -5.09
N PRO A 93 15.98 -15.63 -6.11
CA PRO A 93 16.95 -16.67 -6.42
C PRO A 93 17.86 -17.01 -5.22
N PRO A 94 18.26 -18.29 -5.04
CA PRO A 94 19.06 -18.73 -3.89
C PRO A 94 20.33 -17.92 -3.66
N TYR A 95 21.06 -17.58 -4.73
CA TYR A 95 22.30 -16.82 -4.64
C TYR A 95 22.07 -15.37 -4.16
N LEU A 96 20.92 -14.76 -4.52
CA LEU A 96 20.56 -13.43 -4.03
C LEU A 96 20.19 -13.49 -2.56
N ARG A 97 19.51 -14.55 -2.09
CA ARG A 97 19.22 -14.75 -0.66
C ARG A 97 20.50 -14.84 0.17
N VAL A 98 21.50 -15.57 -0.32
CA VAL A 98 22.84 -15.62 0.31
C VAL A 98 23.50 -14.25 0.34
N LYS A 99 23.44 -13.51 -0.78
CA LYS A 99 24.05 -12.17 -0.87
C LYS A 99 23.41 -11.18 0.11
N MET A 100 22.08 -11.17 0.20
CA MET A 100 21.31 -10.28 1.09
C MET A 100 21.69 -10.49 2.56
N LEU A 101 21.92 -11.74 2.99
CA LEU A 101 22.23 -12.07 4.38
C LEU A 101 23.71 -11.98 4.75
N LYS A 102 24.62 -11.90 3.77
CA LYS A 102 26.08 -11.81 4.00
C LYS A 102 26.59 -10.38 4.08
N SER A 103 25.78 -9.40 3.70
CA SER A 103 26.16 -7.99 3.64
C SER A 103 25.93 -7.23 4.95
N GLU A 104 25.84 -7.93 6.08
CA GLU A 104 25.87 -7.34 7.42
C GLU A 104 27.27 -7.42 8.04
#